data_AF-A0A8H5TMW6-F1
#
_entry.id   AF-A0A8H5TMW6-F1
#
_cell.length_a   1.000
_cell.length_b   1.000
_cell.length_c   1.000
_cell.angle_alpha   90.00
_cell.angle_beta   90.00
_cell.angle_gamma   90.00
#
_symmetry.space_group_name_H-M   'P 1'
#
loop_
_entity.id
_entity.type
_entity.pdbx_description
1 polymer ?
#
loop_
_entity_poly.entity_id
_entity_poly.type
_entity_poly.pdbx_seq_one_letter_code
_entity_poly.pdbx_strand_id
1 'polypeptide(L)'
;MATDALQDVRPMFELRGRNYIVTGGAQGIGFACTRAICEMGGNVAVLDIQKEPTAEFNTLSEKFSAKTVYIQTDVTSQESINAAFDKVLKEFETIDGVVPAAGIAIDKPFLDQTWEEFTRIQDINVRGTFFVAQLAARHMVKQGTGGSMVLLASQSAHIGLPGYRMAAYNASKGGILMLSKALAVELAPKGIRVNTISPGFVDSEMTRTVRELKSKREGEQMWLAPPNQRLSTQNDLTGAVIYLLSDAARHTTAADIPITGGLHAGTIDGLISYENN
;
A
#
# COMPACT_ATOMS: atom_id res chain seq x y z
N MET A 1 29.99 18.91 3.08
CA MET A 1 29.29 18.58 4.33
C MET A 1 28.01 19.38 4.33
N ALA A 2 26.85 18.72 4.29
CA ALA A 2 25.58 19.44 4.45
C ALA A 2 25.63 20.11 5.83
N THR A 3 25.26 21.39 5.88
CA THR A 3 25.26 22.21 7.10
C THR A 3 24.38 21.56 8.17
N ASP A 4 24.91 21.38 9.38
CA ASP A 4 24.23 20.80 10.56
C ASP A 4 23.16 21.74 11.16
N ALA A 5 22.62 22.65 10.35
CA ALA A 5 21.56 23.56 10.77
C ALA A 5 20.21 22.85 10.70
N LEU A 6 19.38 23.05 11.72
CA LEU A 6 17.99 22.59 11.73
C LEU A 6 17.23 23.24 10.56
N GLN A 7 16.49 22.43 9.83
CA GLN A 7 15.62 22.85 8.72
C GLN A 7 14.16 22.84 9.19
N ASP A 8 13.32 23.67 8.56
CA ASP A 8 11.87 23.64 8.81
C ASP A 8 11.29 22.26 8.48
N VAL A 9 10.43 21.75 9.37
CA VAL A 9 9.86 20.41 9.24
C VAL A 9 8.78 20.34 8.15
N ARG A 10 7.93 21.36 8.04
CA ARG A 10 6.77 21.34 7.11
C ARG A 10 7.19 21.10 5.64
N PRO A 11 8.19 21.80 5.08
CA PRO A 11 8.65 21.55 3.71
C PRO A 11 9.13 20.12 3.46
N MET A 12 9.63 19.41 4.49
CA MET A 12 10.13 18.04 4.33
C MET A 12 9.03 17.04 3.93
N PHE A 13 7.75 17.36 4.19
CA PHE A 13 6.61 16.52 3.83
C PHE A 13 6.05 16.83 2.43
N GLU A 14 6.46 17.92 1.79
CA GLU A 14 5.95 18.30 0.48
C GLU A 14 6.47 17.39 -0.64
N LEU A 15 5.59 17.05 -1.58
CA LEU A 15 5.87 16.20 -2.73
C LEU A 15 5.85 16.98 -4.05
N ARG A 16 5.86 18.33 -3.98
CA ARG A 16 5.71 19.22 -5.14
C ARG A 16 6.63 18.84 -6.30
N GLY A 17 6.03 18.67 -7.47
CA GLY A 17 6.75 18.41 -8.72
C GLY A 17 7.38 17.02 -8.82
N ARG A 18 7.14 16.13 -7.84
CA ARG A 18 7.61 14.75 -7.84
C ARG A 18 6.54 13.82 -8.42
N ASN A 19 6.98 12.77 -9.09
CA ASN A 19 6.13 11.86 -9.87
C ASN A 19 6.01 10.49 -9.21
N TYR A 20 4.79 10.07 -8.91
CA TYR A 20 4.52 8.80 -8.22
C TYR A 20 3.65 7.86 -9.04
N ILE A 21 3.86 6.56 -8.88
CA ILE A 21 2.98 5.52 -9.41
C ILE A 21 2.20 4.89 -8.26
N VAL A 22 0.89 4.71 -8.41
CA VAL A 22 0.05 3.98 -7.45
C VAL A 22 -0.71 2.89 -8.20
N THR A 23 -0.43 1.62 -7.89
CA THR A 23 -1.28 0.52 -8.39
C THR A 23 -2.47 0.31 -7.47
N GLY A 24 -3.63 -0.10 -7.97
CA GLY A 24 -4.83 -0.17 -7.14
C GLY A 24 -5.33 1.22 -6.69
N GLY A 25 -4.89 2.27 -7.38
CA GLY A 25 -5.10 3.66 -7.02
C GLY A 25 -6.46 4.24 -7.39
N ALA A 26 -7.35 3.47 -8.04
CA ALA A 26 -8.68 3.94 -8.41
C ALA A 26 -9.65 4.01 -7.23
N GLN A 27 -9.45 3.17 -6.20
CA GLN A 27 -10.38 3.04 -5.07
C GLN A 27 -9.68 2.69 -3.75
N GLY A 28 -10.44 2.73 -2.65
CA GLY A 28 -10.00 2.22 -1.34
C GLY A 28 -8.70 2.86 -0.84
N ILE A 29 -7.79 2.02 -0.31
CA ILE A 29 -6.51 2.47 0.26
C ILE A 29 -5.61 3.10 -0.80
N GLY A 30 -5.55 2.52 -2.00
CA GLY A 30 -4.73 3.07 -3.09
C GLY A 30 -5.22 4.46 -3.49
N PHE A 31 -6.53 4.67 -3.64
CA PHE A 31 -7.06 6.01 -3.91
C PHE A 31 -6.77 7.02 -2.80
N ALA A 32 -6.81 6.61 -1.54
CA ALA A 32 -6.43 7.50 -0.45
C ALA A 32 -4.95 7.91 -0.52
N CYS A 33 -4.06 7.00 -0.93
CA CYS A 33 -2.67 7.32 -1.22
C CYS A 33 -2.56 8.30 -2.40
N THR A 34 -3.27 8.04 -3.51
CA THR A 34 -3.36 8.92 -4.69
C THR A 34 -3.76 10.34 -4.29
N ARG A 35 -4.88 10.48 -3.57
CA ARG A 35 -5.41 11.76 -3.10
C ARG A 35 -4.41 12.48 -2.20
N ALA A 36 -3.79 11.77 -1.25
CA ALA A 36 -2.81 12.36 -0.33
C ALA A 36 -1.54 12.83 -1.06
N ILE A 37 -1.06 12.08 -2.06
CA ILE A 37 0.09 12.48 -2.87
C ILE A 37 -0.22 13.79 -3.60
N CYS A 38 -1.39 13.87 -4.25
CA CYS A 38 -1.83 15.10 -4.90
C CYS A 38 -1.98 16.26 -3.92
N GLU A 39 -2.57 16.03 -2.75
CA GLU A 39 -2.74 17.04 -1.69
C GLU A 39 -1.40 17.66 -1.24
N MET A 40 -0.31 16.90 -1.31
CA MET A 40 1.05 17.38 -1.04
C MET A 40 1.79 17.94 -2.27
N GLY A 41 1.09 18.13 -3.39
CA GLY A 41 1.60 18.67 -4.66
C GLY A 41 2.31 17.66 -5.56
N GLY A 42 2.24 16.37 -5.24
CA GLY A 42 2.82 15.31 -6.05
C GLY A 42 1.95 14.94 -7.25
N ASN A 43 2.59 14.67 -8.38
CA ASN A 43 1.94 14.11 -9.57
C ASN A 43 1.76 12.60 -9.39
N VAL A 44 0.67 12.05 -9.95
CA VAL A 44 0.34 10.63 -9.75
C VAL A 44 -0.16 9.95 -11.01
N ALA A 45 0.42 8.79 -11.30
CA ALA A 45 -0.07 7.84 -12.30
C ALA A 45 -0.74 6.68 -11.56
N VAL A 46 -2.04 6.53 -11.77
CA VAL A 46 -2.84 5.44 -11.23
C VAL A 46 -2.90 4.31 -12.26
N LEU A 47 -2.47 3.12 -11.83
CA LEU A 47 -2.54 1.89 -12.59
C LEU A 47 -3.54 0.95 -11.91
N ASP A 48 -4.68 0.69 -12.53
CA ASP A 48 -5.74 -0.09 -11.89
C ASP A 48 -6.49 -0.97 -12.89
N ILE A 49 -7.00 -2.11 -12.44
CA ILE A 49 -7.79 -3.02 -13.27
C ILE A 49 -9.17 -2.43 -13.60
N GLN A 50 -9.67 -1.53 -12.75
CA GLN A 50 -10.95 -0.87 -12.95
C GLN A 50 -10.99 -0.17 -14.31
N LYS A 51 -12.18 -0.09 -14.91
CA LYS A 51 -12.34 0.63 -16.18
C LYS A 51 -12.13 2.14 -15.98
N GLU A 52 -12.65 2.67 -14.87
CA GLU A 52 -12.60 4.09 -14.52
C GLU A 52 -12.25 4.22 -13.03
N PRO A 53 -11.55 5.30 -12.63
CA PRO A 53 -11.31 5.61 -11.23
C PRO A 53 -12.56 6.16 -10.55
N THR A 54 -12.52 6.28 -9.21
CA THR A 54 -13.57 7.01 -8.47
C THR A 54 -13.75 8.44 -9.01
N ALA A 55 -14.96 8.98 -8.94
CA ALA A 55 -15.27 10.30 -9.50
C ALA A 55 -14.39 11.43 -8.95
N GLU A 56 -13.97 11.35 -7.67
CA GLU A 56 -13.08 12.34 -7.06
C GLU A 56 -11.71 12.40 -7.73
N PHE A 57 -11.20 11.31 -8.31
CA PHE A 57 -9.93 11.30 -9.05
C PHE A 57 -9.87 12.40 -10.11
N ASN A 58 -10.95 12.59 -10.87
CA ASN A 58 -11.03 13.56 -11.96
C ASN A 58 -10.97 15.02 -11.49
N THR A 59 -11.12 15.26 -10.18
CA THR A 59 -11.04 16.60 -9.58
C THR A 59 -9.66 16.91 -9.00
N LEU A 60 -8.81 15.90 -8.80
CA LEU A 60 -7.54 16.04 -8.07
C LEU A 60 -6.57 16.99 -8.78
N SER A 61 -6.51 16.92 -10.11
CA SER A 61 -5.59 17.73 -10.90
C SER A 61 -5.84 19.23 -10.71
N GLU A 62 -7.09 19.66 -10.88
CA GLU A 62 -7.49 21.05 -10.67
C GLU A 62 -7.37 21.45 -9.19
N LYS A 63 -7.89 20.62 -8.28
CA LYS A 63 -7.96 20.93 -6.85
C LYS A 63 -6.59 21.13 -6.20
N PHE A 64 -5.59 20.37 -6.64
CA PHE A 64 -4.27 20.38 -6.01
C PHE A 64 -3.15 20.84 -6.93
N SER A 65 -3.47 21.30 -8.15
CA SER A 65 -2.48 21.71 -9.16
C SER A 65 -1.43 20.61 -9.43
N ALA A 66 -1.88 19.36 -9.46
CA ALA A 66 -1.05 18.18 -9.65
C ALA A 66 -1.37 17.51 -10.99
N LYS A 67 -0.39 16.89 -11.65
CA LYS A 67 -0.65 16.09 -12.85
C LYS A 67 -1.14 14.70 -12.46
N THR A 68 -2.33 14.33 -12.90
CA THR A 68 -2.93 13.00 -12.65
C THR A 68 -3.12 12.25 -13.96
N VAL A 69 -2.67 10.99 -14.01
CA VAL A 69 -2.80 10.11 -15.18
C VAL A 69 -3.46 8.81 -14.74
N TYR A 70 -4.47 8.35 -15.48
CA TYR A 70 -5.12 7.05 -15.24
C TYR A 70 -4.84 6.10 -16.40
N ILE A 71 -4.37 4.89 -16.09
CA ILE A 71 -4.11 3.84 -17.08
C ILE A 71 -4.68 2.52 -16.56
N GLN A 72 -5.69 2.00 -17.27
CA GLN A 72 -6.20 0.67 -16.97
C GLN A 72 -5.09 -0.38 -17.15
N THR A 73 -4.78 -1.12 -16.09
CA THR A 73 -3.61 -2.01 -16.00
C THR A 73 -3.95 -3.26 -15.17
N ASP A 74 -3.63 -4.43 -15.71
CA ASP A 74 -3.67 -5.69 -14.98
C ASP A 74 -2.28 -6.03 -14.45
N VAL A 75 -2.10 -5.95 -13.12
CA VAL A 75 -0.82 -6.26 -12.46
C VAL A 75 -0.44 -7.74 -12.50
N THR A 76 -1.30 -8.61 -13.01
CA THR A 76 -0.99 -10.03 -13.21
C THR A 76 -0.38 -10.33 -14.58
N SER A 77 -0.42 -9.37 -15.52
CA SER A 77 0.17 -9.46 -16.86
C SER A 77 1.41 -8.57 -16.99
N GLN A 78 2.54 -9.18 -17.33
CA GLN A 78 3.80 -8.47 -17.54
C GLN A 78 3.70 -7.48 -18.72
N GLU A 79 3.02 -7.86 -19.80
CA GLU A 79 2.79 -7.02 -20.96
C GLU A 79 1.95 -5.79 -20.60
N SER A 80 0.91 -5.98 -19.77
CA SER A 80 0.06 -4.90 -19.28
C SER A 80 0.86 -3.90 -18.43
N ILE A 81 1.67 -4.40 -17.48
CA ILE A 81 2.53 -3.54 -16.65
C ILE A 81 3.54 -2.78 -17.52
N ASN A 82 4.24 -3.44 -18.44
CA ASN A 82 5.23 -2.80 -19.30
C ASN A 82 4.60 -1.69 -20.16
N ALA A 83 3.47 -1.97 -20.79
CA ALA A 83 2.75 -0.99 -21.60
C ALA A 83 2.24 0.20 -20.76
N ALA A 84 1.87 -0.02 -19.50
CA ALA A 84 1.51 1.04 -18.58
C ALA A 84 2.72 1.91 -18.21
N PHE A 85 3.86 1.31 -17.87
CA PHE A 85 5.09 2.06 -17.57
C PHE A 85 5.55 2.91 -18.77
N ASP A 86 5.48 2.39 -19.99
CA ASP A 86 5.80 3.17 -21.20
C ASP A 86 4.93 4.42 -21.34
N LYS A 87 3.64 4.34 -20.98
CA LYS A 87 2.73 5.49 -20.97
C LYS A 87 3.07 6.45 -19.84
N VAL A 88 3.32 5.96 -18.62
CA VAL A 88 3.72 6.79 -17.48
C VAL A 88 4.99 7.59 -17.81
N LEU A 89 5.99 6.94 -18.39
CA LEU A 89 7.27 7.58 -18.72
C LEU A 89 7.14 8.64 -19.82
N LYS A 90 6.19 8.50 -20.74
CA LYS A 90 5.85 9.55 -21.71
C LYS A 90 5.20 10.77 -21.05
N GLU A 91 4.45 10.56 -19.98
CA GLU A 91 3.72 11.63 -19.30
C GLU A 91 4.58 12.35 -18.24
N PHE A 92 5.41 11.63 -17.50
CA PHE A 92 6.12 12.15 -16.33
C PHE A 92 7.63 12.30 -16.49
N GLU A 93 8.24 11.56 -17.43
CA GLU A 93 9.69 11.46 -17.68
C GLU A 93 10.50 10.86 -16.52
N THR A 94 10.22 11.26 -15.28
CA THR A 94 10.84 10.79 -14.04
C THR A 94 9.86 10.01 -13.16
N ILE A 95 10.40 9.17 -12.27
CA ILE A 95 9.63 8.49 -11.21
C ILE A 95 10.40 8.67 -9.90
N ASP A 96 9.77 9.31 -8.93
CA ASP A 96 10.35 9.57 -7.60
C ASP A 96 9.87 8.58 -6.54
N GLY A 97 8.73 7.93 -6.78
CA GLY A 97 8.24 6.90 -5.89
C GLY A 97 7.17 5.99 -6.46
N VAL A 98 6.91 4.90 -5.75
CA VAL A 98 5.83 3.97 -6.09
C VAL A 98 5.14 3.42 -4.85
N VAL A 99 3.83 3.27 -4.93
CA VAL A 99 2.97 2.62 -3.92
C VAL A 99 2.19 1.48 -4.58
N PRO A 100 2.72 0.24 -4.57
CA PRO A 100 1.98 -0.91 -5.08
C PRO A 100 0.83 -1.27 -4.11
N ALA A 101 -0.38 -0.78 -4.37
CA ALA A 101 -1.54 -0.95 -3.49
C ALA A 101 -2.62 -1.91 -4.07
N ALA A 102 -2.44 -2.41 -5.29
CA ALA A 102 -3.29 -3.47 -5.84
C ALA A 102 -3.22 -4.73 -4.95
N GLY A 103 -4.38 -5.28 -4.59
CA GLY A 103 -4.44 -6.47 -3.76
C GLY A 103 -5.84 -7.02 -3.55
N ILE A 104 -5.91 -8.31 -3.24
CA ILE A 104 -7.13 -9.02 -2.88
C ILE A 104 -6.92 -9.84 -1.60
N ALA A 105 -8.03 -10.15 -0.92
CA ALA A 105 -8.07 -11.08 0.21
C ALA A 105 -9.25 -12.03 0.04
N ILE A 106 -9.08 -13.28 0.45
CA ILE A 106 -10.13 -14.29 0.48
C ILE A 106 -10.10 -14.91 1.88
N ASP A 107 -11.22 -14.86 2.60
CA ASP A 107 -11.41 -15.58 3.88
C ASP A 107 -12.04 -16.94 3.59
N LYS A 108 -11.27 -18.00 3.77
CA LYS A 108 -11.71 -19.37 3.51
C LYS A 108 -10.93 -20.36 4.40
N PRO A 109 -11.56 -21.43 4.92
CA PRO A 109 -10.84 -22.46 5.65
C PRO A 109 -9.63 -22.97 4.88
N PHE A 110 -8.52 -23.18 5.59
CA PHE A 110 -7.25 -23.58 4.97
C PHE A 110 -7.38 -24.88 4.17
N LEU A 111 -8.17 -25.83 4.65
CA LEU A 111 -8.38 -27.13 3.99
C LEU A 111 -9.23 -27.04 2.72
N ASP A 112 -10.00 -25.96 2.55
CA ASP A 112 -10.88 -25.76 1.40
C ASP A 112 -10.29 -24.79 0.36
N GLN A 113 -9.16 -24.15 0.68
CA GLN A 113 -8.50 -23.19 -0.20
C GLN A 113 -8.01 -23.90 -1.47
N THR A 114 -8.44 -23.42 -2.64
CA THR A 114 -8.02 -24.02 -3.91
C THR A 114 -6.68 -23.48 -4.38
N TRP A 115 -6.06 -24.23 -5.30
CA TRP A 115 -4.82 -23.83 -5.95
C TRP A 115 -4.97 -22.51 -6.72
N GLU A 116 -6.11 -22.34 -7.41
CA GLU A 116 -6.43 -21.16 -8.22
C GLU A 116 -6.63 -19.92 -7.35
N GLU A 117 -7.33 -20.06 -6.21
CA GLU A 117 -7.52 -18.97 -5.24
C GLU A 117 -6.18 -18.52 -4.64
N PHE A 118 -5.34 -19.48 -4.22
CA PHE A 118 -3.99 -19.18 -3.75
C PHE A 118 -3.16 -18.48 -4.82
N THR A 119 -3.12 -19.04 -6.03
CA THR A 119 -2.36 -18.50 -7.16
C THR A 119 -2.80 -17.08 -7.48
N ARG A 120 -4.10 -16.83 -7.55
CA ARG A 120 -4.65 -15.49 -7.81
C ARG A 120 -4.22 -14.47 -6.75
N ILE A 121 -4.25 -14.85 -5.46
CA ILE A 121 -3.77 -13.99 -4.38
C ILE A 121 -2.28 -13.68 -4.53
N GLN A 122 -1.44 -14.69 -4.79
CA GLN A 122 0.00 -14.47 -4.96
C GLN A 122 0.32 -13.64 -6.20
N ASP A 123 -0.37 -13.91 -7.32
CA ASP A 123 -0.17 -13.23 -8.59
C ASP A 123 -0.48 -11.73 -8.48
N ILE A 124 -1.57 -11.37 -7.81
CA ILE A 124 -1.94 -9.96 -7.60
C ILE A 124 -1.06 -9.34 -6.51
N ASN A 125 -1.05 -9.92 -5.30
CA ASN A 125 -0.48 -9.27 -4.13
C ASN A 125 1.05 -9.26 -4.16
N VAL A 126 1.69 -10.34 -4.61
CA VAL A 126 3.14 -10.52 -4.56
C VAL A 126 3.77 -10.29 -5.93
N ARG A 127 3.37 -11.06 -6.95
CA ARG A 127 4.00 -10.98 -8.28
C ARG A 127 3.80 -9.61 -8.91
N GLY A 128 2.57 -9.07 -8.86
CA GLY A 128 2.26 -7.72 -9.31
C GLY A 128 3.09 -6.65 -8.60
N THR A 129 3.12 -6.69 -7.26
CA THR A 129 3.96 -5.78 -6.45
C THR A 129 5.45 -5.86 -6.83
N PHE A 130 5.97 -7.09 -6.98
CA PHE A 130 7.37 -7.33 -7.30
C PHE A 130 7.76 -6.69 -8.63
N PHE A 131 7.01 -6.95 -9.71
CA PHE A 131 7.37 -6.45 -11.03
C PHE A 131 7.13 -4.94 -11.20
N VAL A 132 6.09 -4.40 -10.55
CA VAL A 132 5.87 -2.95 -10.48
C VAL A 132 7.04 -2.27 -9.74
N ALA A 133 7.44 -2.79 -8.58
CA ALA A 133 8.58 -2.27 -7.83
C ALA A 133 9.88 -2.40 -8.63
N GLN A 134 10.09 -3.52 -9.33
CA GLN A 134 11.28 -3.73 -10.15
C GLN A 134 11.36 -2.70 -11.30
N LEU A 135 10.28 -2.44 -12.03
CA LEU A 135 10.28 -1.47 -13.12
C LEU A 135 10.50 -0.04 -12.62
N ALA A 136 9.84 0.34 -11.51
CA ALA A 136 10.06 1.62 -10.86
C ALA A 136 11.52 1.78 -10.43
N ALA A 137 12.10 0.77 -9.76
CA ALA A 137 13.50 0.79 -9.33
C ALA A 137 14.47 0.85 -10.51
N ARG A 138 14.23 0.09 -11.59
CA ARG A 138 15.06 0.17 -12.82
C ARG A 138 15.08 1.58 -13.38
N HIS A 139 13.93 2.26 -13.40
CA HIS A 139 13.85 3.64 -13.86
C HIS A 139 14.56 4.61 -12.91
N MET A 140 14.32 4.53 -11.60
CA MET A 140 15.00 5.36 -10.59
C MET A 140 16.53 5.19 -10.66
N VAL A 141 17.02 3.97 -10.85
CA VAL A 141 18.46 3.69 -11.03
C VAL A 141 18.99 4.34 -12.31
N LYS A 142 18.26 4.28 -13.42
CA LYS A 142 18.64 4.91 -14.68
C LYS A 142 18.62 6.44 -14.58
N GLN A 143 17.64 7.00 -13.87
CA GLN A 143 17.47 8.43 -13.60
C GLN A 143 18.57 8.97 -12.67
N GLY A 144 19.05 8.16 -11.73
CA GLY A 144 20.18 8.50 -10.86
C GLY A 144 19.87 9.46 -9.71
N THR A 145 18.59 9.76 -9.45
CA THR A 145 18.15 10.67 -8.38
C THR A 145 17.72 9.95 -7.10
N GLY A 146 17.74 8.61 -7.09
CA GLY A 146 17.16 7.82 -6.01
C GLY A 146 15.63 7.76 -6.08
N GLY A 147 14.98 7.45 -4.96
CA GLY A 147 13.52 7.41 -4.87
C GLY A 147 13.01 6.77 -3.58
N SER A 148 11.68 6.69 -3.44
CA SER A 148 11.03 6.06 -2.28
C SER A 148 9.90 5.11 -2.68
N MET A 149 9.94 3.89 -2.16
CA MET A 149 8.91 2.88 -2.38
C MET A 149 8.20 2.57 -1.06
N VAL A 150 6.87 2.62 -1.08
CA VAL A 150 6.02 2.24 0.08
C VAL A 150 5.15 1.07 -0.31
N LEU A 151 5.50 -0.11 0.17
CA LEU A 151 4.79 -1.35 -0.15
C LEU A 151 3.70 -1.58 0.90
N LEU A 152 2.53 -2.08 0.48
CA LEU A 152 1.44 -2.38 1.40
C LEU A 152 1.54 -3.82 1.90
N ALA A 153 2.10 -3.98 3.11
CA ALA A 153 2.02 -5.22 3.86
C ALA A 153 0.63 -5.32 4.53
N SER A 154 0.57 -5.77 5.79
CA SER A 154 -0.65 -5.87 6.60
C SER A 154 -0.27 -6.31 8.01
N GLN A 155 -1.12 -6.03 9.00
CA GLN A 155 -1.04 -6.74 10.28
C GLN A 155 -1.02 -8.27 10.13
N SER A 156 -1.68 -8.79 9.08
CA SER A 156 -1.69 -10.21 8.72
C SER A 156 -0.32 -10.76 8.29
N ALA A 157 0.69 -9.90 8.08
CA ALA A 157 2.08 -10.31 7.88
C ALA A 157 2.78 -10.64 9.21
N HIS A 158 2.23 -10.17 10.33
CA HIS A 158 2.83 -10.26 11.67
C HIS A 158 2.09 -11.24 12.58
N ILE A 159 0.77 -11.29 12.47
CA ILE A 159 -0.09 -12.10 13.34
C ILE A 159 -1.17 -12.82 12.55
N GLY A 160 -1.58 -14.00 13.06
CA GLY A 160 -2.85 -14.61 12.69
C GLY A 160 -3.98 -13.94 13.47
N LEU A 161 -5.09 -13.62 12.80
CA LEU A 161 -6.27 -13.04 13.44
C LEU A 161 -7.28 -14.14 13.74
N PRO A 162 -7.55 -14.47 15.01
CA PRO A 162 -8.60 -15.42 15.36
C PRO A 162 -9.94 -15.04 14.71
N GLY A 163 -10.67 -16.03 14.21
CA GLY A 163 -11.91 -15.83 13.46
C GLY A 163 -11.72 -15.51 11.97
N TYR A 164 -10.51 -15.22 11.51
CA TYR A 164 -10.23 -14.92 10.10
C TYR A 164 -9.32 -15.97 9.46
N ARG A 165 -9.81 -16.61 8.39
CA ARG A 165 -9.11 -17.74 7.75
C ARG A 165 -8.44 -17.25 6.48
N MET A 166 -7.31 -16.58 6.64
CA MET A 166 -6.66 -15.81 5.58
C MET A 166 -5.26 -16.31 5.22
N ALA A 167 -4.97 -17.61 5.37
CA ALA A 167 -3.62 -18.16 5.24
C ALA A 167 -2.87 -17.74 3.94
N ALA A 168 -3.52 -17.82 2.77
CA ALA A 168 -2.93 -17.40 1.50
C ALA A 168 -2.64 -15.89 1.46
N TYR A 169 -3.54 -15.07 2.00
CA TYR A 169 -3.36 -13.63 2.13
C TYR A 169 -2.23 -13.29 3.10
N ASN A 170 -2.20 -13.92 4.27
CA ASN A 170 -1.15 -13.76 5.28
C ASN A 170 0.22 -14.11 4.69
N ALA A 171 0.33 -15.24 3.97
CA ALA A 171 1.54 -15.61 3.26
C ALA A 171 1.96 -14.53 2.24
N SER A 172 1.00 -14.00 1.46
CA SER A 172 1.28 -12.93 0.49
C SER A 172 1.82 -11.66 1.16
N LYS A 173 1.22 -11.23 2.29
CA LYS A 173 1.61 -10.02 3.01
C LYS A 173 2.91 -10.19 3.80
N GLY A 174 3.17 -11.38 4.34
CA GLY A 174 4.48 -11.76 4.86
C GLY A 174 5.57 -11.71 3.78
N GLY A 175 5.25 -12.16 2.57
CA GLY A 175 6.10 -12.02 1.38
C GLY A 175 6.42 -10.55 1.07
N ILE A 176 5.43 -9.66 1.10
CA ILE A 176 5.65 -8.22 0.88
C ILE A 176 6.51 -7.58 1.97
N LEU A 177 6.26 -7.91 3.24
CA LEU A 177 7.05 -7.41 4.36
C LEU A 177 8.53 -7.83 4.23
N MET A 178 8.80 -9.08 3.85
CA MET A 178 10.16 -9.56 3.65
C MET A 178 10.81 -9.00 2.38
N LEU A 179 10.04 -8.89 1.29
CA LEU A 179 10.48 -8.29 0.03
C LEU A 179 11.00 -6.86 0.26
N SER A 180 10.26 -6.05 1.03
CA SER A 180 10.67 -4.69 1.39
C SER A 180 12.06 -4.65 2.03
N LYS A 181 12.34 -5.55 3.00
CA LYS A 181 13.64 -5.63 3.67
C LYS A 181 14.78 -5.99 2.72
N ALA A 182 14.54 -6.95 1.83
CA ALA A 182 15.53 -7.34 0.83
C ALA A 182 15.85 -6.17 -0.13
N LEU A 183 14.82 -5.53 -0.68
CA LEU A 183 14.98 -4.40 -1.60
C LEU A 183 15.59 -3.17 -0.91
N ALA A 184 15.27 -2.92 0.35
CA ALA A 184 15.82 -1.80 1.12
C ALA A 184 17.35 -1.88 1.24
N VAL A 185 17.90 -3.08 1.43
CA VAL A 185 19.35 -3.30 1.50
C VAL A 185 19.97 -3.23 0.11
N GLU A 186 19.37 -3.91 -0.87
CA GLU A 186 19.91 -4.01 -2.23
C GLU A 186 19.94 -2.65 -2.96
N LEU A 187 18.90 -1.83 -2.77
CA LEU A 187 18.73 -0.57 -3.49
C LEU A 187 19.25 0.67 -2.73
N ALA A 188 19.62 0.54 -1.46
CA ALA A 188 20.19 1.64 -0.67
C ALA A 188 21.42 2.30 -1.33
N PRO A 189 22.40 1.56 -1.90
CA PRO A 189 23.53 2.16 -2.62
C PRO A 189 23.12 2.97 -3.86
N LYS A 190 21.87 2.85 -4.33
CA LYS A 190 21.28 3.60 -5.44
C LYS A 190 20.44 4.79 -4.98
N GLY A 191 20.44 5.10 -3.69
CA GLY A 191 19.63 6.18 -3.12
C GLY A 191 18.13 5.88 -3.08
N ILE A 192 17.72 4.62 -3.20
CA ILE A 192 16.31 4.23 -3.17
C ILE A 192 15.99 3.65 -1.79
N ARG A 193 14.95 4.19 -1.17
CA ARG A 193 14.42 3.73 0.13
C ARG A 193 13.22 2.83 -0.10
N VAL A 194 13.10 1.77 0.68
CA VAL A 194 11.99 0.82 0.59
C VAL A 194 11.45 0.58 1.99
N ASN A 195 10.17 0.85 2.19
CA ASN A 195 9.50 0.71 3.48
C ASN A 195 8.12 0.09 3.28
N THR A 196 7.52 -0.39 4.37
CA THR A 196 6.14 -0.85 4.40
C THR A 196 5.29 -0.06 5.36
N ILE A 197 3.99 0.00 5.06
CA ILE A 197 2.98 0.17 6.09
C ILE A 197 2.24 -1.16 6.24
N SER A 198 1.81 -1.45 7.47
CA SER A 198 1.05 -2.65 7.83
C SER A 198 -0.29 -2.23 8.45
N PRO A 199 -1.30 -1.92 7.62
CA PRO A 199 -2.62 -1.55 8.12
C PRO A 199 -3.30 -2.70 8.86
N GLY A 200 -4.15 -2.34 9.82
CA GLY A 200 -5.10 -3.25 10.43
C GLY A 200 -6.41 -3.33 9.66
N PHE A 201 -7.53 -3.45 10.38
CA PHE A 201 -8.85 -3.36 9.75
C PHE A 201 -9.11 -1.92 9.31
N VAL A 202 -9.33 -1.73 8.01
CA VAL A 202 -9.60 -0.42 7.40
C VAL A 202 -10.95 -0.49 6.71
N ASP A 203 -11.84 0.47 6.94
CA ASP A 203 -13.15 0.54 6.29
C ASP A 203 -12.99 0.74 4.78
N SER A 204 -12.95 -0.38 4.07
CA SER A 204 -12.65 -0.48 2.65
C SER A 204 -13.55 -1.55 2.06
N GLU A 205 -13.73 -1.51 0.75
CA GLU A 205 -14.57 -2.50 0.05
C GLU A 205 -14.15 -3.94 0.38
N MET A 206 -12.84 -4.23 0.35
CA MET A 206 -12.29 -5.53 0.73
C MET A 206 -12.72 -5.96 2.15
N THR A 207 -12.63 -5.06 3.13
CA THR A 207 -13.00 -5.36 4.52
C THR A 207 -14.52 -5.51 4.69
N ARG A 208 -15.31 -4.77 3.90
CA ARG A 208 -16.77 -4.91 3.86
C ARG A 208 -17.19 -6.27 3.30
N THR A 209 -16.63 -6.68 2.17
CA THR A 209 -16.89 -8.02 1.58
C THR A 209 -16.51 -9.14 2.54
N VAL A 210 -15.36 -9.04 3.22
CA VAL A 210 -14.97 -10.05 4.24
C VAL A 210 -15.99 -10.07 5.38
N ARG A 211 -16.49 -8.91 5.83
CA ARG A 211 -17.46 -8.81 6.91
C ARG A 211 -18.83 -9.37 6.54
N GLU A 212 -19.26 -9.23 5.28
CA GLU A 212 -20.53 -9.79 4.79
C GLU A 212 -20.57 -11.31 4.82
N LEU A 213 -19.41 -11.97 4.77
CA LEU A 213 -19.27 -13.43 4.86
C LEU A 213 -19.21 -13.94 6.32
N LYS A 214 -19.38 -13.07 7.31
CA LYS A 214 -19.20 -13.36 8.74
C LYS A 214 -20.51 -13.22 9.50
N SER A 215 -20.59 -13.91 10.64
CA SER A 215 -21.63 -13.62 11.63
C SER A 215 -21.48 -12.18 12.12
N LYS A 216 -22.58 -11.59 12.62
CA LYS A 216 -22.57 -10.23 13.19
C LYS A 216 -21.44 -10.05 14.22
N ARG A 217 -21.29 -11.02 15.12
CA ARG A 217 -20.27 -11.01 16.19
C ARG A 217 -18.84 -11.04 15.64
N GLU A 218 -18.56 -11.88 14.66
CA GLU A 218 -17.24 -11.92 13.99
C GLU A 218 -16.97 -10.62 13.23
N GLY A 219 -17.98 -10.06 12.58
CA GLY A 219 -17.86 -8.77 11.89
C GLY A 219 -17.55 -7.60 12.85
N GLU A 220 -18.18 -7.58 14.02
CA GLU A 220 -17.96 -6.57 15.07
C GLU A 220 -16.52 -6.59 15.63
N GLN A 221 -15.80 -7.71 15.52
CA GLN A 221 -14.40 -7.80 15.94
C GLN A 221 -13.49 -6.80 15.22
N MET A 222 -13.85 -6.37 14.01
CA MET A 222 -13.07 -5.35 13.29
C MET A 222 -13.02 -4.01 14.02
N TRP A 223 -14.02 -3.70 14.86
CA TRP A 223 -14.04 -2.53 15.73
C TRP A 223 -13.53 -2.84 17.14
N LEU A 224 -13.85 -4.02 17.67
CA LEU A 224 -13.61 -4.36 19.08
C LEU A 224 -12.19 -4.89 19.35
N ALA A 225 -11.58 -5.59 18.41
CA ALA A 225 -10.27 -6.22 18.61
C ALA A 225 -9.12 -5.21 18.73
N PRO A 226 -9.04 -4.13 17.92
CA PRO A 226 -8.02 -3.10 18.12
C PRO A 226 -8.16 -2.44 19.51
N PRO A 227 -7.06 -2.25 20.27
CA PRO A 227 -7.08 -1.51 21.53
C PRO A 227 -7.71 -0.11 21.46
N ASN A 228 -7.59 0.58 20.32
CA ASN A 228 -8.27 1.87 20.09
C ASN A 228 -9.78 1.75 19.82
N GLN A 229 -10.36 0.54 19.86
CA GLN A 229 -11.79 0.23 19.79
C GLN A 229 -12.54 0.88 18.62
N ARG A 230 -11.89 0.93 17.45
CA ARG A 230 -12.54 1.36 16.21
C ARG A 230 -11.92 0.72 14.98
N LEU A 231 -12.72 0.67 13.93
CA LEU A 231 -12.25 0.43 12.58
C LEU A 231 -11.41 1.61 12.09
N SER A 232 -10.25 1.35 11.48
CA SER A 232 -9.47 2.42 10.84
C SER A 232 -10.20 2.92 9.59
N THR A 233 -9.94 4.17 9.24
CA THR A 233 -10.34 4.78 7.98
C THR A 233 -9.12 4.90 7.08
N GLN A 234 -9.31 5.17 5.79
CA GLN A 234 -8.19 5.42 4.90
C GLN A 234 -7.36 6.64 5.33
N ASN A 235 -7.97 7.62 6.01
CA ASN A 235 -7.28 8.81 6.53
C ASN A 235 -6.22 8.46 7.59
N ASP A 236 -6.38 7.35 8.30
CA ASP A 236 -5.39 6.90 9.29
C ASP A 236 -4.08 6.45 8.63
N LEU A 237 -4.09 6.15 7.33
CA LEU A 237 -2.94 5.60 6.60
C LEU A 237 -2.10 6.69 5.90
N THR A 238 -2.76 7.75 5.42
CA THR A 238 -2.16 8.70 4.47
C THR A 238 -0.96 9.42 5.04
N GLY A 239 -0.99 9.82 6.32
CA GLY A 239 0.13 10.49 6.98
C GLY A 239 1.42 9.66 6.97
N ALA A 240 1.32 8.34 7.23
CA ALA A 240 2.48 7.45 7.19
C ALA A 240 3.01 7.25 5.77
N VAL A 241 2.13 7.16 4.77
CA VAL A 241 2.52 7.07 3.36
C VAL A 241 3.28 8.32 2.92
N ILE A 242 2.76 9.51 3.22
CA ILE A 242 3.43 10.78 2.89
C ILE A 242 4.77 10.90 3.62
N TYR A 243 4.82 10.58 4.92
CA TYR A 243 6.09 10.55 5.66
C TYR A 243 7.14 9.72 4.90
N LEU A 244 6.81 8.46 4.58
CA LEU A 244 7.74 7.53 3.94
C LEU A 244 8.13 7.93 2.52
N LEU A 245 7.23 8.55 1.74
CA LEU A 245 7.53 9.05 0.40
C LEU A 245 8.40 10.33 0.42
N SER A 246 8.27 11.16 1.44
CA SER A 246 8.87 12.49 1.52
C SER A 246 10.32 12.52 2.07
N ASP A 247 10.91 13.72 2.11
CA ASP A 247 12.24 13.95 2.68
C ASP A 247 12.26 13.89 4.21
N ALA A 248 11.09 13.90 4.84
CA ALA A 248 10.96 13.67 6.27
C ALA A 248 11.47 12.27 6.66
N ALA A 249 11.38 11.30 5.75
CA ALA A 249 11.87 9.94 5.90
C ALA A 249 13.22 9.68 5.20
N ARG A 250 14.02 10.72 4.90
CA ARG A 250 15.28 10.59 4.11
C ARG A 250 16.32 9.62 4.69
N HIS A 251 16.22 9.27 5.98
CA HIS A 251 17.06 8.27 6.64
C HIS A 251 16.28 7.02 7.10
N THR A 252 15.06 6.81 6.60
CA THR A 252 14.22 5.65 6.90
C THR A 252 14.15 4.71 5.69
N THR A 253 14.73 3.53 5.82
CA THR A 253 14.63 2.40 4.87
C THR A 253 14.54 1.10 5.66
N ALA A 254 13.89 0.08 5.10
CA ALA A 254 13.55 -1.19 5.75
C ALA A 254 12.59 -1.08 6.96
N ALA A 255 11.93 0.06 7.16
CA ALA A 255 10.95 0.23 8.22
C ALA A 255 9.61 -0.40 7.84
N ASP A 256 8.90 -0.91 8.85
CA ASP A 256 7.48 -1.21 8.78
C ASP A 256 6.74 -0.32 9.78
N ILE A 257 5.64 0.30 9.35
CA ILE A 257 4.77 1.09 10.23
C ILE A 257 3.44 0.35 10.39
N PRO A 258 3.22 -0.34 11.54
CA PRO A 258 1.92 -0.90 11.88
C PRO A 258 0.89 0.20 12.15
N ILE A 259 -0.23 0.19 11.43
CA ILE A 259 -1.33 1.16 11.60
C ILE A 259 -2.60 0.37 11.92
N THR A 260 -2.64 -0.14 13.15
CA THR A 260 -3.59 -1.20 13.54
C THR A 260 -4.44 -0.86 14.77
N GLY A 261 -4.40 0.40 15.23
CA GLY A 261 -5.02 0.81 16.50
C GLY A 261 -4.49 0.05 17.73
N GLY A 262 -3.27 -0.50 17.64
CA GLY A 262 -2.62 -1.31 18.69
C GLY A 262 -2.70 -2.83 18.50
N LEU A 263 -3.52 -3.32 17.56
CA LEU A 263 -3.80 -4.76 17.41
C LEU A 263 -2.55 -5.65 17.19
N HIS A 264 -1.50 -5.14 16.54
CA HIS A 264 -0.24 -5.88 16.36
C HIS A 264 0.50 -6.17 17.68
N ALA A 265 0.24 -5.39 18.73
CA ALA A 265 0.87 -5.54 20.05
C ALA A 265 0.02 -6.42 20.99
N GLY A 266 -1.30 -6.48 20.80
CA GLY A 266 -2.20 -7.28 21.61
C GLY A 266 -3.66 -6.81 21.54
N THR A 267 -4.52 -7.47 22.31
CA THR A 267 -5.95 -7.11 22.50
C THR A 267 -6.22 -6.83 23.97
N ILE A 268 -7.27 -6.05 24.28
CA ILE A 268 -7.62 -5.69 25.67
C ILE A 268 -8.20 -6.89 26.42
N ASP A 269 -9.17 -7.59 25.82
CA ASP A 269 -9.95 -8.62 26.53
C ASP A 269 -9.44 -10.05 26.32
N GLY A 270 -8.38 -10.26 25.53
CA GLY A 270 -7.71 -11.56 25.33
C GLY A 270 -8.57 -12.70 24.73
N LEU A 271 -9.87 -12.50 24.55
CA LEU A 271 -10.85 -13.50 24.13
C LEU A 271 -11.51 -13.09 22.83
N ILE A 272 -10.94 -13.56 21.72
CA ILE A 272 -11.75 -13.87 20.54
C ILE A 272 -12.16 -15.34 20.73
N SER A 273 -13.18 -15.60 21.56
CA SER A 273 -13.61 -16.97 21.84
C SER A 273 -14.25 -17.58 20.59
N TYR A 274 -13.78 -18.75 20.20
CA TYR A 274 -14.56 -19.70 19.41
C TYR A 274 -15.56 -20.32 20.38
N GLU A 275 -16.83 -19.93 20.27
CA GLU A 275 -18.01 -20.39 21.03
C GLU A 275 -18.34 -19.70 22.38
N ASN A 276 -19.60 -19.29 22.51
CA ASN A 276 -20.62 -19.99 23.31
C ASN A 276 -22.02 -19.42 23.00
N ASN A 277 -22.93 -20.32 22.60
CA ASN A 277 -24.36 -20.20 22.25
C ASN A 277 -24.72 -19.67 20.86
#